data_AF-A0A7C9NLT7-F1
#
_entry.id   AF-A0A7C9NLT7-F1
#
_cell.length_a   1.000
_cell.length_b   1.000
_cell.length_c   1.000
_cell.angle_alpha   90.00
_cell.angle_beta   90.00
_cell.angle_gamma   90.00
#
_symmetry.space_group_name_H-M   'P 1'
#
loop_
_entity.id
_entity.type
_entity.pdbx_description
1 polymer ?
#
loop_
_entity_poly.entity_id
_entity_poly.type
_entity_poly.pdbx_seq_one_letter_code
_entity_poly.pdbx_strand_id
1 'polypeptide(L)'
;MPQFLRQCILAVSLACLGLATPARADMVQVFAHLFVVPAALADGSDAAPVLPAFEAFLAESFGGYTRMGSGVGGWKNETGQIETEANTVYLTTANRDSSKEIAARLVQDFGMRVPYVLVLPAGAFAMRSH
;
A
#
# COMPACT_ATOMS: atom_id res chain seq x y z
N MET A 1 -51.08 -23.34 30.13
CA MET A 1 -49.63 -23.59 29.94
C MET A 1 -49.02 -23.08 28.61
N PRO A 2 -49.72 -22.93 27.46
CA PRO A 2 -49.06 -22.51 26.21
C PRO A 2 -48.79 -20.99 26.09
N GLN A 3 -49.48 -20.14 26.86
CA GLN A 3 -49.32 -18.68 26.80
C GLN A 3 -48.02 -18.19 27.47
N PHE A 4 -47.62 -18.80 28.60
CA PHE A 4 -46.38 -18.45 29.29
C PHE A 4 -45.14 -18.79 28.45
N LEU A 5 -45.15 -19.92 27.75
CA LEU A 5 -44.06 -20.31 26.84
C LEU A 5 -43.89 -19.31 25.69
N ARG A 6 -45.01 -18.81 25.15
CA ARG A 6 -45.01 -17.84 24.04
C ARG A 6 -44.48 -16.47 24.46
N GLN A 7 -44.77 -16.05 25.69
CA GLN A 7 -44.25 -14.81 26.26
C GLN A 7 -42.75 -14.90 26.57
N CYS A 8 -42.26 -16.05 27.07
CA CYS A 8 -40.84 -16.27 27.27
C CYS A 8 -40.06 -16.23 25.95
N ILE A 9 -40.59 -16.85 24.88
CA ILE A 9 -39.94 -16.82 23.56
C ILE A 9 -39.87 -15.38 23.03
N LEU A 10 -40.95 -14.59 23.15
CA LEU A 10 -40.94 -13.21 22.68
C LEU A 10 -39.94 -12.33 23.45
N ALA A 11 -39.84 -12.52 24.77
CA ALA A 11 -38.91 -11.78 25.62
C ALA A 11 -37.45 -12.12 25.30
N VAL A 12 -37.14 -13.39 25.04
CA VAL A 12 -35.79 -13.83 24.64
C VAL A 12 -35.41 -13.27 23.26
N SER A 13 -36.33 -13.28 22.30
CA SER A 13 -36.09 -12.70 20.97
C SER A 13 -35.79 -11.20 21.03
N LEU A 14 -36.51 -10.45 21.87
CA LEU A 14 -36.29 -9.01 22.06
C LEU A 14 -34.95 -8.71 22.75
N ALA A 15 -34.54 -9.56 23.71
CA ALA A 15 -33.26 -9.43 24.39
C ALA A 15 -32.07 -9.71 23.44
N CYS A 16 -32.20 -10.68 22.53
CA CYS A 16 -31.16 -10.97 21.54
C CYS A 16 -30.97 -9.85 20.50
N LEU A 17 -32.02 -9.10 20.18
CA LEU A 17 -31.95 -7.94 19.27
C LEU A 17 -31.33 -6.70 19.94
N GLY A 18 -31.50 -6.54 21.26
CA GLY A 18 -30.93 -5.43 22.03
C GLY A 18 -29.44 -5.56 22.37
N LEU A 19 -28.87 -6.76 22.22
CA LEU A 19 -27.45 -7.06 22.50
C LEU A 19 -26.58 -7.13 21.24
N ALA A 20 -27.14 -6.86 20.06
CA ALA A 20 -26.37 -6.74 18.84
C ALA A 20 -25.56 -5.43 18.89
N THR A 21 -24.45 -5.42 19.64
CA THR A 21 -23.43 -4.40 19.50
C THR A 21 -23.03 -4.39 18.03
N PRO A 22 -23.04 -3.23 17.34
CA PRO A 22 -22.58 -3.17 15.97
C PRO A 22 -21.17 -3.75 15.96
N ALA A 23 -20.95 -4.79 15.14
CA ALA A 23 -19.63 -5.32 14.93
C ALA A 23 -18.77 -4.14 14.46
N ARG A 24 -17.89 -3.64 15.34
CA ARG A 24 -16.91 -2.65 14.96
C ARG A 24 -16.07 -3.35 13.90
N ALA A 25 -16.27 -2.96 12.64
CA ALA A 25 -15.35 -3.35 11.60
C ALA A 25 -14.00 -2.79 12.04
N ASP A 26 -13.14 -3.66 12.58
CA ASP A 26 -11.72 -3.36 12.70
C ASP A 26 -11.24 -3.17 11.27
N MET A 27 -11.29 -1.92 10.81
CA MET A 27 -10.70 -1.54 9.54
C MET A 27 -9.21 -1.76 9.71
N VAL A 28 -8.72 -2.92 9.29
CA VAL A 28 -7.30 -3.20 9.18
C VAL A 28 -6.74 -2.07 8.34
N GLN A 29 -5.90 -1.25 8.96
CA GLN A 29 -5.37 -0.07 8.31
C GLN A 29 -4.49 -0.52 7.14
N VAL A 30 -4.93 -0.24 5.92
CA VAL A 30 -4.17 -0.51 4.70
C VAL A 30 -3.41 0.75 4.30
N PHE A 31 -2.17 0.58 3.86
CA PHE A 31 -1.31 1.64 3.33
C PHE A 31 -0.98 1.33 1.87
N ALA A 32 -1.27 2.28 0.99
CA ALA A 32 -0.82 2.27 -0.38
C ALA A 32 0.58 2.91 -0.45
N HIS A 33 1.51 2.23 -1.11
CA HIS A 33 2.87 2.69 -1.33
C HIS A 33 3.05 2.89 -2.83
N LEU A 34 3.20 4.15 -3.23
CA LEU A 34 3.50 4.54 -4.60
C LEU A 34 4.99 4.90 -4.67
N PHE A 35 5.73 4.26 -5.56
CA PHE A 35 7.16 4.49 -5.69
C PHE A 35 7.60 4.33 -7.14
N VAL A 36 8.82 4.73 -7.43
CA VAL A 36 9.40 4.69 -8.77
C VAL A 36 10.64 3.82 -8.79
N VAL A 37 10.84 3.10 -9.88
CA VAL A 37 12.04 2.30 -10.16
C VAL A 37 12.71 2.91 -11.39
N PRO A 38 14.01 3.24 -11.34
CA PRO A 38 14.69 3.84 -12.48
C PRO A 38 14.84 2.84 -13.62
N ALA A 39 14.80 3.33 -14.86
CA ALA A 39 15.01 2.50 -16.05
C ALA A 39 16.49 2.16 -16.28
N ALA A 40 17.40 2.95 -15.70
CA ALA A 40 18.83 2.72 -15.74
C ALA A 40 19.41 2.69 -14.32
N LEU A 41 20.47 1.92 -14.13
CA LEU A 41 21.24 1.88 -12.89
C LEU A 41 22.14 3.13 -12.78
N ALA A 42 22.73 3.34 -11.60
CA ALA A 42 23.61 4.49 -11.33
C ALA A 42 24.84 4.57 -12.26
N ASP A 43 25.27 3.47 -12.86
CA ASP A 43 26.34 3.41 -13.86
C ASP A 43 25.85 3.62 -15.32
N GLY A 44 24.56 3.85 -15.51
CA GLY A 44 23.90 4.05 -16.80
C GLY A 44 23.52 2.75 -17.52
N SER A 45 23.78 1.58 -16.93
CA SER A 45 23.34 0.29 -17.50
C SER A 45 21.83 0.08 -17.34
N ASP A 46 21.27 -0.84 -18.12
CA ASP A 46 19.84 -1.15 -18.07
C ASP A 46 19.45 -1.84 -16.76
N ALA A 47 18.39 -1.34 -16.10
CA ALA A 47 17.85 -1.90 -14.86
C ALA A 47 16.95 -3.13 -15.09
N ALA A 48 16.54 -3.40 -16.34
CA ALA A 48 15.63 -4.50 -16.69
C ALA A 48 16.04 -5.88 -16.16
N PRO A 49 17.33 -6.28 -16.11
CA PRO A 49 17.75 -7.57 -15.57
C PRO A 49 17.47 -7.72 -14.06
N VAL A 50 17.38 -6.63 -13.31
CA VAL A 50 17.18 -6.63 -11.85
C VAL A 50 15.69 -6.67 -11.48
N LEU A 51 14.83 -6.15 -12.36
CA LEU A 51 13.38 -6.04 -12.12
C LEU A 51 12.70 -7.34 -11.67
N PRO A 52 12.94 -8.52 -12.27
CA PRO A 52 12.23 -9.74 -11.87
C PRO A 52 12.45 -10.13 -10.40
N ALA A 53 13.68 -9.94 -9.89
CA ALA A 53 14.02 -10.26 -8.50
C ALA A 53 13.38 -9.26 -7.52
N PHE A 54 13.35 -7.98 -7.89
CA PHE A 54 12.68 -6.95 -7.11
C PHE A 54 11.16 -7.18 -7.04
N GLU A 55 10.56 -7.57 -8.16
CA GLU A 55 9.13 -7.85 -8.26
C GLU A 55 8.70 -9.11 -7.50
N ALA A 56 9.54 -10.15 -7.53
CA ALA A 56 9.36 -11.32 -6.68
C ALA A 56 9.34 -10.90 -5.20
N PHE A 57 10.28 -10.05 -4.77
CA PHE A 57 10.29 -9.50 -3.41
C PHE A 57 8.99 -8.76 -3.06
N LEU A 58 8.46 -7.92 -3.97
CA LEU A 58 7.20 -7.22 -3.74
C LEU A 58 6.02 -8.19 -3.60
N ALA A 59 5.98 -9.22 -4.45
CA ALA A 59 4.95 -10.24 -4.40
C ALA A 59 5.00 -11.07 -3.11
N GLU A 60 6.20 -11.48 -2.69
CA GLU A 60 6.41 -12.29 -1.48
C GLU A 60 6.16 -11.49 -0.20
N SER A 61 6.58 -10.22 -0.16
CA SER A 61 6.56 -9.41 1.08
C SER A 61 5.23 -8.69 1.29
N PHE A 62 4.56 -8.30 0.20
CA PHE A 62 3.36 -7.45 0.25
C PHE A 62 2.14 -8.09 -0.42
N GLY A 63 2.27 -9.32 -0.92
CA GLY A 63 1.19 -10.05 -1.60
C GLY A 63 0.94 -9.62 -3.05
N GLY A 64 1.73 -8.67 -3.58
CA GLY A 64 1.66 -8.25 -4.97
C GLY A 64 2.10 -6.81 -5.21
N TYR A 65 2.04 -6.41 -6.47
CA TYR A 65 2.29 -5.05 -6.93
C TYR A 65 1.53 -4.80 -8.23
N THR A 66 1.41 -3.54 -8.62
CA THR A 66 0.92 -3.10 -9.92
C THR A 66 1.94 -2.19 -10.57
N ARG A 67 2.35 -2.52 -11.80
CA ARG A 67 3.09 -1.58 -12.66
C ARG A 67 2.10 -0.59 -13.23
N MET A 68 2.31 0.69 -12.92
CA MET A 68 1.44 1.79 -13.37
C MET A 68 1.88 2.38 -14.72
N GLY A 69 3.07 2.01 -15.20
CA GLY A 69 3.62 2.45 -16.49
C GLY A 69 4.89 3.29 -16.35
N SER A 70 5.38 3.78 -17.48
CA SER A 70 6.56 4.64 -17.53
C SER A 70 6.23 6.06 -17.08
N GLY A 71 7.21 6.71 -16.47
CA GLY A 71 7.17 8.11 -16.08
C GLY A 71 8.56 8.73 -16.26
N VAL A 72 8.60 10.07 -16.29
CA VAL A 72 9.86 10.82 -16.25
C VAL A 72 9.80 11.72 -15.03
N GLY A 73 10.79 11.58 -14.16
CA GLY A 73 11.00 12.43 -13.01
C GLY A 73 12.17 13.37 -13.24
N GLY A 74 12.33 14.36 -12.36
CA GLY A 74 13.52 15.19 -12.35
C GLY A 74 13.96 15.53 -10.95
N TRP A 75 15.27 15.67 -10.75
CA TRP A 75 15.86 16.05 -9.49
C TRP A 75 17.00 17.04 -9.72
N LYS A 76 17.32 17.81 -8.67
CA LYS A 76 18.38 18.80 -8.73
C LYS A 76 19.70 18.15 -8.30
N ASN A 77 20.68 18.11 -9.19
CA ASN A 77 22.00 17.58 -8.91
C ASN A 77 22.83 18.52 -8.01
N GLU A 78 24.03 18.08 -7.63
CA GLU A 78 24.93 18.83 -6.74
C GLU A 78 25.41 20.17 -7.34
N THR A 79 25.41 20.29 -8.67
CA THR A 79 25.73 21.54 -9.39
C THR A 79 24.52 22.46 -9.53
N GLY A 80 23.36 22.02 -9.08
CA GLY A 80 22.11 22.76 -9.12
C GLY A 80 21.35 22.68 -10.44
N GLN A 81 21.78 21.83 -11.36
CA GLN A 81 21.09 21.55 -12.62
C GLN A 81 19.96 20.55 -12.39
N ILE A 82 18.90 20.65 -13.19
CA ILE A 82 17.82 19.66 -13.19
C ILE A 82 18.23 18.53 -14.13
N GLU A 83 18.34 17.33 -13.58
CA GLU A 83 18.49 16.10 -14.35
C GLU A 83 17.15 15.38 -14.41
N THR A 84 16.82 14.82 -15.57
CA THR A 84 15.61 14.03 -15.77
C THR A 84 15.96 12.55 -15.87
N GLU A 85 15.12 11.71 -15.29
CA GLU A 85 15.33 10.27 -15.25
C GLU A 85 14.05 9.53 -15.67
N ALA A 86 14.22 8.58 -16.59
CA ALA A 86 13.16 7.67 -17.00
C ALA A 86 12.94 6.62 -15.90
N ASN A 87 11.68 6.40 -15.56
CA ASN A 87 11.25 5.61 -14.41
C ASN A 87 10.06 4.73 -14.79
N THR A 88 9.82 3.68 -14.02
CA THR A 88 8.56 2.94 -14.00
C THR A 88 7.90 3.13 -12.64
N VAL A 89 6.62 3.49 -12.64
CA VAL A 89 5.85 3.72 -11.42
C VAL A 89 5.23 2.41 -10.94
N TYR A 90 5.34 2.14 -9.64
CA TYR A 90 4.81 0.96 -8.97
C TYR A 90 3.86 1.33 -7.84
N LEU A 91 2.86 0.48 -7.63
CA LEU A 91 1.93 0.53 -6.51
C LEU A 91 1.94 -0.82 -5.78
N THR A 92 2.05 -0.81 -4.46
CA THR A 92 1.74 -1.96 -3.61
C THR A 92 0.95 -1.53 -2.38
N THR A 93 0.31 -2.49 -1.70
CA THR A 93 -0.45 -2.25 -0.48
C THR A 93 0.03 -3.14 0.65
N ALA A 94 0.11 -2.61 1.86
CA ALA A 94 0.46 -3.40 3.05
C ALA A 94 -0.41 -3.01 4.24
N ASN A 95 -0.47 -3.87 5.25
CA ASN A 95 -1.17 -3.62 6.52
C ASN A 95 -0.37 -2.73 7.50
N ARG A 96 0.80 -2.26 7.09
CA ARG A 96 1.69 -1.34 7.81
C ARG A 96 2.38 -0.43 6.82
N ASP A 97 2.98 0.65 7.31
CA ASP A 97 3.92 1.45 6.54
C ASP A 97 5.22 0.64 6.31
N SER A 98 5.48 0.30 5.05
CA SER A 98 6.64 -0.46 4.57
C SER A 98 7.58 0.42 3.73
N SER A 99 7.43 1.75 3.78
CA SER A 99 8.23 2.68 2.97
C SER A 99 9.74 2.52 3.15
N LYS A 100 10.19 2.30 4.40
CA LYS A 100 11.61 2.09 4.70
C LYS A 100 12.15 0.79 4.11
N GLU A 101 11.35 -0.26 4.11
CA GLU A 101 11.70 -1.57 3.56
C GLU A 101 11.82 -1.50 2.03
N ILE A 102 10.84 -0.86 1.39
CA ILE A 102 10.84 -0.60 -0.06
C ILE A 102 12.03 0.29 -0.44
N ALA A 103 12.25 1.39 0.27
CA ALA A 103 13.36 2.30 0.01
C ALA A 103 14.72 1.61 0.16
N ALA A 104 14.92 0.82 1.21
CA ALA A 104 16.16 0.05 1.41
C ALA A 104 16.42 -0.90 0.23
N ARG A 105 15.38 -1.59 -0.24
CA ARG A 105 15.50 -2.48 -1.39
C ARG A 105 15.81 -1.73 -2.69
N LEU A 106 15.22 -0.54 -2.89
CA LEU A 106 15.52 0.31 -4.04
C LEU A 106 16.98 0.80 -4.06
N VAL A 107 17.53 1.14 -2.89
CA VAL A 107 18.96 1.48 -2.76
C VAL A 107 19.83 0.26 -3.11
N GLN A 108 19.50 -0.90 -2.55
CA GLN A 108 20.29 -2.11 -2.72
C GLN A 108 20.30 -2.61 -4.17
N ASP A 109 19.13 -2.67 -4.81
CA ASP A 109 18.97 -3.31 -6.12
C ASP A 109 19.28 -2.34 -7.27
N PHE A 110 18.99 -1.04 -7.10
CA PHE A 110 19.09 -0.05 -8.17
C PHE A 110 20.11 1.06 -7.91
N GLY A 111 20.77 1.08 -6.75
CA GLY A 111 21.77 2.10 -6.42
C GLY A 111 21.20 3.50 -6.21
N MET A 112 19.90 3.62 -5.98
CA MET A 112 19.25 4.93 -5.79
C MET A 112 19.79 5.64 -4.55
N ARG A 113 20.15 6.92 -4.69
CA ARG A 113 20.66 7.72 -3.55
C ARG A 113 19.53 8.25 -2.66
N VAL A 114 18.41 8.65 -3.25
CA VAL A 114 17.22 9.12 -2.54
C VAL A 114 15.97 8.48 -3.18
N PRO A 115 15.56 7.28 -2.74
CA PRO A 115 14.37 6.63 -3.26
C PRO A 115 13.10 7.45 -3.01
N TYR A 116 12.25 7.59 -4.03
CA TYR A 116 10.96 8.24 -3.90
C TYR A 116 9.89 7.19 -3.55
N VAL A 117 9.39 7.24 -2.31
CA VAL A 117 8.31 6.37 -1.83
C VAL A 117 7.26 7.23 -1.12
N LEU A 118 6.07 7.30 -1.70
CA LEU A 118 4.91 7.98 -1.15
C LEU A 118 4.01 6.96 -0.45
N VAL A 119 3.62 7.27 0.79
CA VAL A 119 2.72 6.44 1.60
C VAL A 119 1.39 7.14 1.78
N LEU A 120 0.30 6.42 1.50
CA LEU A 120 -1.06 6.91 1.61
C LEU A 120 -1.87 5.93 2.45
N PRO A 121 -2.44 6.32 3.60
CA PRO A 121 -3.38 5.46 4.29
C PRO A 121 -4.64 5.32 3.41
N ALA A 122 -5.08 4.08 3.13
CA ALA A 122 -6.20 3.81 2.23
C ALA A 122 -7.50 4.51 2.66
N GLY A 123 -7.68 4.71 3.97
CA GLY A 123 -8.79 5.50 4.53
C GLY A 123 -8.77 6.99 4.19
N ALA A 124 -7.65 7.55 3.68
CA ALA A 124 -7.60 8.94 3.23
C ALA A 124 -8.42 9.20 1.96
N PHE A 125 -8.75 8.17 1.19
CA PHE A 125 -9.58 8.28 -0.01
C PHE A 125 -11.07 8.03 0.26
N ALA A 126 -11.43 7.64 1.49
CA ALA A 126 -12.82 7.51 1.88
C ALA A 126 -13.42 8.92 1.99
N MET A 127 -14.35 9.23 1.07
CA MET A 127 -15.11 10.48 1.09
C MET A 127 -15.79 10.61 2.45
N ARG A 128 -15.43 11.64 3.22
CA ARG A 128 -16.17 12.01 4.44
C ARG A 128 -17.51 12.57 4.00
N SER A 129 -18.56 11.74 4.05
CA SER A 129 -19.93 12.24 4.00
C SER A 129 -20.17 13.05 5.29
N HIS A 130 -20.20 14.37 5.15
CA HIS A 130 -20.69 15.28 6.19
C HIS A 130 -22.22 15.31 6.21
#